data_AF-A0A520I9N9-F1
#
_entry.id   AF-A0A520I9N9-F1
#
_cell.length_a   1.000
_cell.length_b   1.000
_cell.length_c   1.000
_cell.angle_alpha   90.00
_cell.angle_beta   90.00
_cell.angle_gamma   90.00
#
_symmetry.space_group_name_H-M   'P 1'
#
loop_
_entity.id
_entity.type
_entity.pdbx_description
1 polymer ?
#
loop_
_entity_poly.entity_id
_entity_poly.type
_entity_poly.pdbx_seq_one_letter_code
_entity_poly.pdbx_strand_id
1 'polypeptide(L)'
;MIRALARPTGGLGSYNSAMPFLGDALVRSFVLHDGETMIVNGAVLRVPVATEVIVDNRATVLRGDAIMDAGQATSPARRLYYACLQAYVGQDVVAQQRQIVADLGQLLERQGDDAARAASVRFANAVASCDYVRGLRECLTLMEQEGVPARDIAAMLAA
;
A
#
# COMPACT_ATOMS: atom_id res chain seq x y z
N MET A 1 1.33 -5.27 -17.42
CA MET A 1 2.73 -5.29 -17.91
C MET A 1 3.39 -4.02 -17.41
N ILE A 2 4.18 -4.10 -16.34
CA ILE A 2 4.90 -2.92 -15.81
C ILE A 2 6.12 -2.72 -16.72
N ARG A 3 6.19 -1.58 -17.43
CA ARG A 3 7.31 -1.26 -18.31
C ARG A 3 8.25 -0.30 -17.57
N ALA A 4 9.32 -0.83 -17.00
CA ALA A 4 10.39 0.00 -16.46
C ALA A 4 11.18 0.60 -17.63
N LEU A 5 10.99 1.90 -17.88
CA LEU A 5 11.79 2.63 -18.86
C LEU A 5 13.09 3.06 -18.18
N ALA A 6 14.11 2.20 -18.25
CA ALA A 6 15.47 2.61 -17.89
C ALA A 6 15.94 3.67 -18.90
N ARG A 7 15.99 4.94 -18.48
CA ARG A 7 16.72 5.96 -19.25
C ARG A 7 18.22 5.70 -19.11
N PRO A 8 18.99 5.68 -20.21
CA PRO A 8 20.44 5.76 -20.10
C PRO A 8 20.81 7.13 -19.53
N THR A 9 21.69 7.13 -18.54
CA THR A 9 22.36 8.33 -18.02
C THR A 9 23.32 8.87 -19.09
N GLY A 10 22.80 9.64 -20.03
CA GLY A 10 23.62 10.29 -21.05
C GLY A 10 22.82 11.14 -22.02
N GLY A 11 23.04 12.46 -21.95
CA GLY A 11 22.83 13.40 -23.06
C GLY A 11 21.41 13.92 -23.27
N LEU A 12 21.26 15.24 -23.12
CA LEU A 12 20.15 16.02 -23.69
C LEU A 12 19.98 15.67 -25.18
N GLY A 13 18.87 15.03 -25.53
CA GLY A 13 18.51 14.70 -26.90
C GLY A 13 16.99 14.71 -27.04
N SER A 14 16.48 15.60 -27.89
CA SER A 14 15.05 15.78 -28.13
C SER A 14 14.40 14.48 -28.64
N TYR A 15 13.35 14.01 -27.98
CA TYR A 15 12.45 13.00 -28.55
C TYR A 15 11.12 13.65 -28.87
N ASN A 16 11.02 14.16 -30.10
CA ASN A 16 9.77 14.41 -30.78
C ASN A 16 9.52 13.25 -31.75
N SER A 17 8.55 12.38 -31.43
CA SER A 17 7.75 11.65 -32.43
C SER A 17 6.72 10.75 -31.76
N ALA A 18 5.47 11.23 -31.78
CA ALA A 18 4.24 10.46 -31.96
C ALA A 18 4.11 9.10 -31.25
N MET A 19 3.45 9.11 -30.07
CA MET A 19 2.50 8.05 -29.72
C MET A 19 1.16 8.69 -29.35
N PRO A 20 0.03 8.13 -29.80
CA PRO A 20 -1.27 8.75 -29.64
C PRO A 20 -1.64 8.78 -28.15
N PHE A 21 -1.95 9.98 -27.67
CA PHE A 21 -2.62 10.22 -26.41
C PHE A 21 -3.94 9.42 -26.40
N LEU A 22 -3.93 8.27 -25.74
CA LEU A 22 -5.13 7.55 -25.38
C LEU A 22 -5.68 8.23 -24.13
N GLY A 23 -6.80 8.95 -24.31
CA GLY A 23 -7.36 9.93 -23.38
C GLY A 23 -7.60 9.44 -21.95
N ASP A 24 -7.54 10.39 -21.01
CA ASP A 24 -8.00 10.35 -19.61
C ASP A 24 -7.70 9.09 -18.79
N ALA A 25 -6.76 8.25 -19.22
CA ALA A 25 -6.11 7.28 -18.38
C ALA A 25 -5.17 8.07 -17.47
N LEU A 26 -5.37 7.93 -16.16
CA LEU A 26 -4.63 8.65 -15.13
C LEU A 26 -3.17 8.16 -15.11
N VAL A 27 -2.36 8.62 -16.06
CA VAL A 27 -0.92 8.33 -16.12
C VAL A 27 -0.25 9.01 -14.93
N ARG A 28 0.45 8.24 -14.11
CA ARG A 28 1.19 8.74 -12.95
C ARG A 28 2.68 8.42 -13.10
N SER A 29 3.54 9.41 -12.86
CA SER A 29 5.00 9.22 -12.79
C SER A 29 5.49 9.32 -11.35
N PHE A 30 6.37 8.42 -10.94
CA PHE A 30 6.99 8.37 -9.63
C PHE A 30 8.51 8.32 -9.78
N VAL A 31 9.21 9.21 -9.07
CA VAL A 31 10.67 9.10 -8.90
C VAL A 31 10.95 8.33 -7.61
N LEU A 32 11.74 7.28 -7.74
CA LEU A 32 12.26 6.48 -6.64
C LEU A 32 13.75 6.76 -6.48
N HIS A 33 14.20 6.94 -5.24
CA HIS A 33 15.61 7.15 -4.89
C HIS A 33 16.37 5.82 -4.79
N ASP A 34 17.69 5.89 -4.65
CA ASP A 34 18.56 4.72 -4.51
C ASP A 34 18.09 3.82 -3.36
N GLY A 35 17.82 2.54 -3.67
CA GLY A 35 17.38 1.54 -2.70
C GLY A 35 15.90 1.65 -2.30
N GLU A 36 15.14 2.61 -2.84
CA GLU A 36 13.73 2.78 -2.50
C GLU A 36 12.88 1.61 -3.01
N THR A 37 11.79 1.33 -2.28
CA THR A 37 10.84 0.26 -2.62
C THR A 37 9.47 0.86 -2.92
N MET A 38 8.79 0.29 -3.91
CA MET A 38 7.41 0.63 -4.28
C MET A 38 6.62 -0.66 -4.49
N ILE A 39 5.35 -0.69 -4.09
CA ILE A 39 4.45 -1.82 -4.34
C ILE A 39 3.41 -1.38 -5.35
N VAL A 40 3.23 -2.14 -6.42
CA VAL A 40 2.21 -1.89 -7.45
C VAL A 40 1.34 -3.14 -7.61
N ASN A 41 0.05 -3.05 -7.25
CA ASN A 41 -0.88 -4.18 -7.29
C ASN A 41 -0.34 -5.45 -6.60
N GLY A 42 0.36 -5.28 -5.47
CA GLY A 42 0.98 -6.36 -4.70
C GLY A 42 2.38 -6.74 -5.16
N ALA A 43 2.82 -6.32 -6.34
CA ALA A 43 4.18 -6.56 -6.82
C ALA A 43 5.17 -5.59 -6.17
N VAL A 44 6.20 -6.13 -5.52
CA VAL A 44 7.26 -5.34 -4.89
C VAL A 44 8.33 -4.98 -5.93
N LEU A 45 8.53 -3.69 -6.16
CA LEU A 45 9.57 -3.13 -7.01
C LEU A 45 10.68 -2.57 -6.12
N ARG A 46 11.91 -3.02 -6.35
CA ARG A 46 13.12 -2.49 -5.67
C ARG A 46 14.03 -1.90 -6.72
N VAL A 47 14.42 -0.64 -6.53
CA VAL A 47 15.32 0.03 -7.47
C VAL A 47 16.71 0.15 -6.84
N PRO A 48 17.77 -0.40 -7.47
CA PRO A 48 19.13 -0.28 -6.94
C PRO A 48 19.71 1.13 -7.14
N VAL A 49 19.17 1.88 -8.09
CA VAL A 49 19.58 3.25 -8.46
C VAL A 49 18.34 4.10 -8.73
N ALA A 50 18.45 5.41 -8.59
CA ALA A 50 17.36 6.35 -8.78
C ALA A 50 16.70 6.14 -10.15
N THR A 51 15.39 5.90 -10.15
CA THR A 51 14.64 5.46 -11.34
C THR A 51 13.28 6.11 -11.39
N GLU A 52 12.88 6.56 -12.58
CA GLU A 52 11.52 7.00 -12.86
C GLU A 52 10.65 5.81 -13.26
N VAL A 53 9.51 5.65 -12.60
CA VAL A 53 8.53 4.60 -12.89
C VAL A 53 7.21 5.25 -13.30
N ILE A 54 6.69 4.85 -14.46
CA ILE A 54 5.44 5.36 -15.02
C ILE A 54 4.38 4.26 -14.95
N VAL A 55 3.20 4.63 -14.46
CA VAL A 55 2.03 3.76 -14.37
C VAL A 55 0.92 4.35 -15.23
N ASP A 56 0.64 3.69 -16.36
CA ASP A 56 -0.32 4.17 -17.37
C ASP A 56 -1.77 3.74 -17.12
N ASN A 57 -2.02 2.89 -16.13
CA ASN A 57 -3.33 2.34 -15.82
C ASN A 57 -3.73 2.58 -14.36
N ARG A 58 -5.00 2.32 -14.02
CA ARG A 58 -5.43 2.31 -12.63
C ARG A 58 -4.70 1.18 -11.89
N ALA A 59 -3.90 1.56 -10.90
CA ALA A 59 -3.17 0.64 -10.06
C ALA A 59 -3.11 1.19 -8.62
N THR A 60 -3.14 0.29 -7.66
CA THR A 60 -2.83 0.63 -6.27
C THR A 60 -1.31 0.71 -6.14
N VAL A 61 -0.82 1.88 -5.74
CA VAL A 61 0.62 2.15 -5.58
C VAL A 61 0.93 2.48 -4.13
N LEU A 62 1.85 1.75 -3.49
CA LEU A 62 2.37 2.05 -2.16
C LEU A 62 3.85 2.42 -2.26
N ARG A 63 4.28 3.48 -1.57
CA ARG A 63 5.68 3.92 -1.49
C ARG A 63 5.95 4.59 -0.15
N GLY A 64 7.21 4.82 0.20
CA GLY A 64 7.58 5.55 1.41
C GLY A 64 6.86 5.05 2.66
N ASP A 65 6.25 5.96 3.42
CA ASP A 65 5.58 5.68 4.69
C ASP A 65 4.38 4.73 4.59
N ALA A 66 3.83 4.53 3.38
CA ALA A 66 2.76 3.56 3.18
C ALA A 66 3.26 2.10 3.16
N ILE A 67 4.57 1.89 2.98
CA ILE A 67 5.22 0.60 3.18
C ILE A 67 5.70 0.55 4.62
N MET A 68 5.01 -0.22 5.44
CA MET A 68 5.32 -0.36 6.86
C MET A 68 6.29 -1.51 7.10
N ASP A 69 7.35 -1.25 7.85
CA ASP A 69 8.27 -2.27 8.36
C ASP A 69 7.78 -2.85 9.69
N ALA A 70 8.26 -4.06 10.04
CA ALA A 70 7.90 -4.74 11.28
C ALA A 70 8.18 -3.89 12.54
N GLY A 71 9.25 -3.10 12.55
CA GLY A 71 9.61 -2.23 13.67
C GLY A 71 8.67 -1.04 13.88
N GLN A 72 7.91 -0.64 12.85
CA GLN A 72 6.95 0.45 12.94
C GLN A 72 5.58 -0.02 13.46
N ALA A 73 5.34 -1.34 13.52
CA ALA A 73 4.09 -1.96 13.94
C ALA A 73 3.87 -1.94 15.47
N THR A 74 3.94 -0.75 16.08
CA THR A 74 3.98 -0.57 17.54
C THR A 74 2.60 -0.50 18.22
N SER A 75 1.53 -0.21 17.48
CA SER A 75 0.15 -0.21 17.98
C SER A 75 -0.67 -1.38 17.42
N PRO A 76 -1.80 -1.76 18.04
CA PRO A 76 -2.66 -2.82 17.52
C PRO A 76 -3.13 -2.57 16.08
N ALA A 77 -3.61 -1.36 15.75
CA ALA A 77 -4.00 -1.02 14.37
C ALA A 77 -2.81 -1.07 13.40
N ARG A 78 -1.60 -0.69 13.82
CA ARG A 78 -0.38 -0.81 12.99
C ARG A 78 0.05 -2.25 12.78
N ARG A 79 -0.10 -3.15 13.77
CA ARG A 79 0.13 -4.59 13.59
C ARG A 79 -0.83 -5.19 12.57
N LEU A 80 -2.11 -4.82 12.64
CA LEU A 80 -3.11 -5.24 11.64
C LEU A 80 -2.75 -4.73 10.24
N TYR A 81 -2.34 -3.46 10.11
CA TYR A 81 -1.90 -2.90 8.85
C TYR A 81 -0.71 -3.66 8.28
N TYR A 82 0.31 -3.91 9.10
CA TYR A 82 1.50 -4.65 8.68
C TYR A 82 1.16 -6.07 8.22
N ALA A 83 0.37 -6.82 9.00
CA ALA A 83 -0.03 -8.17 8.62
C ALA A 83 -0.88 -8.18 7.32
N CYS A 84 -1.76 -7.18 7.15
CA CYS A 84 -2.54 -7.01 5.92
C CYS A 84 -1.65 -6.65 4.72
N LEU A 85 -0.65 -5.80 4.91
CA LEU A 85 0.34 -5.44 3.88
C LEU A 85 1.15 -6.66 3.44
N GLN A 86 1.58 -7.49 4.38
CA GLN A 86 2.31 -8.73 4.12
C GLN A 86 1.45 -9.74 3.33
N ALA A 87 0.17 -9.87 3.69
CA ALA A 87 -0.78 -10.68 2.94
C ALA A 87 -1.01 -10.13 1.52
N TYR A 88 -1.09 -8.80 1.35
CA TYR A 88 -1.26 -8.14 0.06
C TYR A 88 -0.10 -8.38 -0.91
N VAL A 89 1.15 -8.40 -0.41
CA VAL A 89 2.33 -8.72 -1.24
C VAL A 89 2.57 -10.23 -1.39
N GLY A 90 1.66 -11.07 -0.88
CA GLY A 90 1.71 -12.53 -1.02
C GLY A 90 2.72 -13.23 -0.10
N GLN A 91 3.23 -12.55 0.94
CA GLN A 91 4.17 -13.15 1.88
C GLN A 91 3.43 -13.95 2.95
N ASP A 92 3.65 -15.28 2.97
CA ASP A 92 3.12 -16.22 3.96
C ASP A 92 1.65 -15.95 4.33
N VAL A 93 0.79 -15.88 3.31
CA VAL A 93 -0.59 -15.41 3.42
C VAL A 93 -1.37 -16.12 4.53
N VAL A 94 -1.15 -17.43 4.72
CA VAL A 94 -1.85 -18.21 5.75
C VAL A 94 -1.40 -17.81 7.16
N ALA A 95 -0.10 -17.62 7.38
CA ALA A 95 0.40 -17.14 8.67
C ALA A 95 -0.10 -15.72 8.95
N GLN A 96 -0.11 -14.84 7.94
CA GLN A 96 -0.61 -13.47 8.08
C GLN A 96 -2.11 -13.45 8.37
N GLN A 97 -2.93 -14.27 7.70
CA GLN A 97 -4.36 -14.38 8.01
C GLN A 97 -4.61 -14.83 9.45
N ARG A 98 -3.82 -15.80 9.97
CA ARG A 98 -3.92 -16.20 11.38
C ARG A 98 -3.54 -15.08 12.33
N GLN A 99 -2.46 -14.36 12.03
CA GLN A 99 -2.01 -13.22 12.83
C GLN A 99 -3.06 -12.11 12.85
N ILE A 100 -3.67 -11.81 11.69
CA ILE A 100 -4.76 -10.86 11.55
C ILE A 100 -5.94 -11.23 12.46
N VAL A 101 -6.37 -12.50 12.44
CA VAL A 101 -7.49 -12.96 13.28
C VAL A 101 -7.15 -12.80 14.77
N ALA A 102 -5.91 -13.14 15.18
CA ALA A 102 -5.48 -13.02 16.56
C ALA A 102 -5.41 -11.56 17.03
N ASP A 103 -4.77 -10.68 16.26
CA ASP A 103 -4.67 -9.25 16.59
C ASP A 103 -6.04 -8.55 16.58
N LEU A 104 -6.93 -8.94 15.65
CA LEU A 104 -8.28 -8.39 15.59
C LEU A 104 -9.12 -8.80 16.81
N GLY A 105 -9.00 -10.05 17.28
CA GLY A 105 -9.64 -10.51 18.50
C GLY A 105 -9.23 -9.67 19.71
N GLN A 106 -7.92 -9.45 19.88
CA GLN A 106 -7.40 -8.62 20.97
C GLN A 106 -7.87 -7.15 20.88
N LEU A 107 -7.99 -6.62 19.66
CA LEU A 107 -8.45 -5.26 19.43
C LEU A 107 -9.94 -5.13 19.80
N LEU A 108 -10.78 -6.08 19.37
CA LEU A 108 -12.21 -6.09 19.68
C LEU A 108 -12.50 -6.21 21.18
N GLU A 109 -11.70 -6.98 21.93
CA GLU A 109 -11.85 -7.12 23.40
C GLU A 109 -11.55 -5.82 24.16
N ARG A 110 -10.71 -4.95 23.59
CA ARG A 110 -10.28 -3.70 24.21
C ARG A 110 -11.15 -2.51 23.86
N GLN A 111 -12.07 -2.64 22.90
CA GLN A 111 -12.82 -1.51 22.37
C GLN A 111 -14.21 -1.35 22.98
N GLY A 112 -14.48 -0.14 23.49
CA GLY A 112 -15.80 0.28 23.96
C GLY A 112 -16.52 1.24 23.02
N ASP A 113 -15.93 1.59 21.88
CA ASP A 113 -16.49 2.54 20.90
C ASP A 113 -17.12 1.82 19.70
N ASP A 114 -18.33 2.23 19.34
CA ASP A 114 -19.11 1.66 18.25
C ASP A 114 -18.47 1.92 16.88
N ALA A 115 -17.81 3.07 16.69
CA ALA A 115 -17.17 3.41 15.41
C ALA A 115 -15.96 2.52 15.13
N ALA A 116 -15.12 2.31 16.15
CA ALA A 116 -13.97 1.44 16.07
C ALA A 116 -14.38 -0.04 15.85
N ARG A 117 -15.44 -0.50 16.53
CA ARG A 117 -16.03 -1.84 16.31
C ARG A 117 -16.55 -2.01 14.88
N ALA A 118 -17.20 -1.00 14.32
CA ALA A 118 -17.67 -1.02 12.93
C ALA A 118 -16.51 -1.13 11.94
N ALA A 119 -15.40 -0.41 12.17
CA ALA A 119 -14.20 -0.50 11.34
C ALA A 119 -13.54 -1.89 11.43
N SER A 120 -13.48 -2.49 12.61
CA SER A 120 -13.00 -3.86 12.80
C SER A 120 -13.82 -4.89 12.01
N VAL A 121 -15.16 -4.75 11.97
CA VAL A 121 -16.03 -5.63 11.18
C VAL A 121 -15.80 -5.44 9.68
N ARG A 122 -15.68 -4.20 9.20
CA ARG A 122 -15.39 -3.93 7.77
C ARG A 122 -14.02 -4.49 7.36
N PHE A 123 -13.02 -4.35 8.23
CA PHE A 123 -11.70 -4.95 8.04
C PHE A 123 -11.77 -6.48 7.96
N ALA A 124 -12.46 -7.13 8.90
CA ALA A 124 -12.64 -8.59 8.89
C ALA A 124 -13.27 -9.09 7.58
N ASN A 125 -14.32 -8.41 7.11
CA ASN A 125 -14.99 -8.74 5.85
C ASN A 125 -14.07 -8.56 4.63
N ALA A 126 -13.23 -7.52 4.63
CA ALA A 126 -12.26 -7.28 3.57
C ALA A 126 -11.22 -8.41 3.50
N VAL A 127 -10.64 -8.81 4.64
CA VAL A 127 -9.66 -9.90 4.71
C VAL A 127 -10.29 -11.25 4.33
N ALA A 128 -11.50 -11.54 4.80
CA ALA A 128 -12.23 -12.76 4.44
C ALA A 128 -12.51 -12.86 2.92
N SER A 129 -12.63 -11.71 2.25
CA SER A 129 -12.83 -11.62 0.80
C SER A 129 -11.52 -11.46 0.01
N CYS A 130 -10.37 -11.54 0.67
CA CYS A 130 -9.04 -11.24 0.11
C CYS A 130 -8.92 -9.84 -0.53
N ASP A 131 -9.79 -8.89 -0.16
CA ASP A 131 -9.72 -7.49 -0.56
C ASP A 131 -8.77 -6.73 0.37
N TYR A 132 -7.48 -7.02 0.23
CA TYR A 132 -6.46 -6.46 1.11
C TYR A 132 -6.28 -4.95 0.92
N VAL A 133 -6.58 -4.39 -0.27
CA VAL A 133 -6.54 -2.93 -0.48
C VAL A 133 -7.60 -2.24 0.36
N ARG A 134 -8.82 -2.79 0.40
CA ARG A 134 -9.84 -2.32 1.32
C ARG A 134 -9.44 -2.54 2.78
N GLY A 135 -8.86 -3.70 3.10
CA GLY A 135 -8.35 -4.01 4.44
C GLY A 135 -7.36 -2.95 4.95
N LEU A 136 -6.37 -2.59 4.12
CA LEU A 136 -5.39 -1.55 4.43
C LEU A 136 -6.06 -0.19 4.74
N ARG A 137 -7.10 0.19 3.98
CA ARG A 137 -7.86 1.43 4.24
C ARG A 137 -8.58 1.41 5.59
N GLU A 138 -9.23 0.30 5.94
CA GLU A 138 -9.90 0.18 7.25
C GLU A 138 -8.89 0.19 8.40
N CYS A 139 -7.69 -0.34 8.21
CA CYS A 139 -6.61 -0.21 9.20
C CYS A 139 -6.23 1.26 9.44
N LEU A 140 -6.25 2.12 8.43
CA LEU A 140 -5.99 3.55 8.63
C LEU A 140 -7.10 4.21 9.45
N THR A 141 -8.36 3.87 9.20
CA THR A 141 -9.47 4.31 10.06
C THR A 141 -9.28 3.84 11.50
N LEU A 142 -8.85 2.59 11.71
CA LEU A 142 -8.55 2.08 13.05
C LEU A 142 -7.38 2.82 13.72
N MET A 143 -6.33 3.20 12.98
CA MET A 143 -5.23 4.01 13.51
C MET A 143 -5.71 5.40 13.96
N GLU A 144 -6.58 6.04 13.18
CA GLU A 144 -7.17 7.34 13.54
C GLU A 144 -7.96 7.24 14.85
N GLN A 145 -8.72 6.16 15.06
CA GLN A 145 -9.44 5.92 16.33
C GLN A 145 -8.50 5.68 17.51
N GLU A 146 -7.30 5.13 17.27
CA GLU A 146 -6.24 4.99 18.29
C GLU A 146 -5.50 6.32 18.57
N GLY A 147 -5.83 7.41 17.87
CA GLY A 147 -5.10 8.69 17.93
C GLY A 147 -3.72 8.63 17.25
N VAL A 148 -3.49 7.60 16.43
CA VAL A 148 -2.25 7.41 15.67
C VAL A 148 -2.42 8.11 14.32
N PRO A 149 -1.55 9.07 13.96
CA PRO A 149 -1.68 9.78 12.68
C PRO A 149 -1.49 8.81 11.50
N ALA A 150 -2.51 8.70 10.65
CA ALA A 150 -2.55 7.89 9.44
C ALA A 150 -2.40 8.73 8.14
N ARG A 151 -2.29 10.06 8.29
CA ARG A 151 -2.51 11.05 7.23
C ARG A 151 -1.54 10.92 6.05
N ASP A 152 -0.33 10.44 6.29
CA ASP A 152 0.70 10.27 5.26
C ASP A 152 0.52 8.97 4.45
N ILE A 153 -0.18 7.98 5.01
CA ILE A 153 -0.38 6.66 4.40
C ILE A 153 -1.65 6.63 3.52
N ALA A 154 -2.71 7.34 3.95
CA ALA A 154 -4.01 7.35 3.27
C ALA A 154 -3.96 7.93 1.84
N ALA A 155 -3.14 8.97 1.63
CA ALA A 155 -3.00 9.63 0.33
C ALA A 155 -2.39 8.70 -0.76
N MET A 156 -1.68 7.65 -0.35
CA MET A 156 -0.98 6.73 -1.25
C MET A 156 -1.87 5.56 -1.69
N LEU A 157 -2.86 5.17 -0.88
CA LEU A 157 -3.87 4.16 -1.23
C LEU A 157 -4.94 4.66 -2.24
N ALA A 158 -4.87 5.92 -2.65
CA ALA A 158 -5.80 6.52 -3.61
C ALA A 158 -5.50 6.02 -5.04
N ALA A 159 -6.17 4.94 -5.44
CA ALA A 159 -6.32 4.50 -6.82
C ALA A 159 -7.10 5.53 -7.65
#